data_AF-G9XF06-F1
#
_entry.id   AF-G9XF06-F1
#
_cell.length_a   1.000
_cell.length_b   1.000
_cell.length_c   1.000
_cell.angle_alpha   90.00
_cell.angle_beta   90.00
_cell.angle_gamma   90.00
#
_symmetry.space_group_name_H-M   'P 1'
#
loop_
_entity.id
_entity.type
_entity.pdbx_description
1 polymer ?
#
loop_
_entity_poly.entity_id
_entity_poly.type
_entity_poly.pdbx_seq_one_letter_code
_entity_poly.pdbx_strand_id
1 'polypeptide(L)'
;MREYKTVLNNTNDEIIIEKSRFIGYSFHISSQDEAENFIKSIKKQHYDATHNCYAYILNDDMSIMKCSDDKEPSSTAGVPMLEVLKKQNITNCLIIATRYFGGIKLGAGGLTRAYSKTAKIALSSNTIVEKRIFKQLEISIDYNFIGKIQKFIENNHILSKAPEFFESVKFILYEKHKNLGDLKQDLLNITNGNIIIEEKDEVYIDFIDEVAKI
;
A
#
# COMPACT_ATOMS: atom_id res chain seq x y z
N MET A 1 -14.19 2.01 5.84
CA MET A 1 -12.71 2.04 5.77
C MET A 1 -12.17 1.09 6.84
N ARG A 2 -11.21 0.25 6.48
CA ARG A 2 -10.40 -0.58 7.39
C ARG A 2 -8.93 -0.25 7.18
N GLU A 3 -8.11 -0.42 8.22
CA GLU A 3 -6.65 -0.33 8.07
C GLU A 3 -6.15 -1.56 7.27
N TYR A 4 -5.22 -1.38 6.34
CA TYR A 4 -4.70 -2.45 5.50
C TYR A 4 -3.25 -2.22 5.08
N LYS A 5 -2.55 -3.29 4.64
CA LYS A 5 -1.22 -3.17 4.04
C LYS A 5 -1.31 -3.19 2.52
N THR A 6 -0.49 -2.36 1.87
CA THR A 6 -0.35 -2.33 0.41
C THR A 6 1.08 -1.99 0.00
N VAL A 7 1.35 -1.97 -1.29
CA VAL A 7 2.62 -1.51 -1.87
C VAL A 7 2.49 -0.06 -2.31
N LEU A 8 3.56 0.73 -2.22
CA LEU A 8 3.55 2.15 -2.53
C LEU A 8 3.89 2.45 -3.99
N ASN A 9 4.79 1.66 -4.57
CA ASN A 9 5.40 1.93 -5.88
C ASN A 9 5.05 0.84 -6.89
N ASN A 10 5.47 1.05 -8.14
CA ASN A 10 5.48 0.01 -9.17
C ASN A 10 6.93 -0.47 -9.34
N THR A 11 7.20 -1.71 -8.94
CA THR A 11 8.56 -2.25 -8.88
C THR A 11 8.63 -3.63 -9.54
N ASN A 12 9.85 -4.07 -9.82
CA ASN A 12 10.10 -5.42 -10.27
C ASN A 12 11.47 -5.90 -9.80
N ASP A 13 11.61 -7.21 -9.73
CA ASP A 13 12.86 -7.91 -9.54
C ASP A 13 12.83 -9.25 -10.26
N GLU A 14 13.98 -9.88 -10.45
CA GLU A 14 14.08 -11.13 -11.18
C GLU A 14 14.95 -12.20 -10.52
N ILE A 15 14.66 -13.45 -10.88
CA ILE A 15 15.42 -14.60 -10.41
C ILE A 15 15.52 -15.68 -11.47
N ILE A 16 16.68 -16.34 -11.51
CA ILE A 16 16.89 -17.53 -12.33
C ILE A 16 16.71 -18.79 -11.46
N ILE A 17 15.87 -19.71 -11.91
CA ILE A 17 15.63 -21.00 -11.26
C ILE A 17 15.70 -22.10 -12.32
N GLU A 18 16.67 -23.01 -12.19
CA GLU A 18 16.89 -24.09 -13.17
C GLU A 18 16.91 -23.57 -14.62
N LYS A 19 17.73 -22.55 -14.87
CA LYS A 19 17.86 -21.80 -16.14
C LYS A 19 16.63 -21.04 -16.61
N SER A 20 15.46 -21.24 -15.99
CA SER A 20 14.26 -20.45 -16.30
C SER A 20 14.38 -19.08 -15.63
N ARG A 21 14.13 -18.01 -16.38
CA ARG A 21 14.12 -16.63 -15.86
C ARG A 21 12.70 -16.27 -15.44
N PHE A 22 12.55 -15.79 -14.22
CA PHE A 22 11.30 -15.29 -13.67
C PHE A 22 11.48 -13.82 -13.33
N ILE A 23 10.62 -12.96 -13.88
CA ILE A 23 10.57 -11.54 -13.57
C ILE A 23 9.27 -11.30 -12.81
N GLY A 24 9.38 -10.88 -11.56
CA GLY A 24 8.26 -10.57 -10.69
C GLY A 24 8.02 -9.08 -10.65
N TYR A 25 6.82 -8.65 -11.03
CA TYR A 25 6.34 -7.28 -10.92
C TYR A 25 5.39 -7.14 -9.74
N SER A 26 5.43 -5.99 -9.06
CA SER A 26 4.50 -5.60 -8.01
C SER A 26 3.95 -4.21 -8.32
N PHE A 27 2.64 -4.10 -8.46
CA PHE A 27 1.93 -2.86 -8.75
C PHE A 27 0.94 -2.53 -7.65
N HIS A 28 0.89 -1.26 -7.24
CA HIS A 28 -0.26 -0.76 -6.51
C HIS A 28 -1.45 -0.65 -7.47
N ILE A 29 -2.62 -1.11 -7.06
CA ILE A 29 -3.85 -1.04 -7.86
C ILE A 29 -5.04 -0.63 -7.00
N SER A 30 -5.90 0.21 -7.56
CA SER A 30 -7.12 0.73 -6.93
C SER A 30 -8.40 0.13 -7.52
N SER A 31 -8.30 -0.56 -8.66
CA SER A 31 -9.44 -1.12 -9.37
C SER A 31 -9.06 -2.34 -10.21
N GLN A 32 -10.08 -3.11 -10.63
CA GLN A 32 -9.88 -4.22 -11.57
C GLN A 32 -9.43 -3.73 -12.94
N ASP A 33 -9.94 -2.58 -13.40
CA ASP A 33 -9.56 -2.00 -14.69
C ASP A 33 -8.08 -1.60 -14.73
N GLU A 34 -7.58 -1.02 -13.64
CA GLU A 34 -6.16 -0.71 -13.47
C GLU A 34 -5.32 -1.99 -13.49
N ALA A 35 -5.76 -3.04 -12.79
CA ALA A 35 -5.09 -4.34 -12.83
C ALA A 35 -5.04 -4.91 -14.26
N GLU A 36 -6.15 -4.86 -15.00
CA GLU A 36 -6.21 -5.31 -16.39
C GLU A 36 -5.29 -4.52 -17.31
N ASN A 37 -5.14 -3.21 -17.10
CA ASN A 37 -4.24 -2.36 -17.87
C ASN A 37 -2.77 -2.76 -17.65
N PHE A 38 -2.36 -3.00 -16.41
CA PHE A 38 -1.00 -3.50 -16.12
C PHE A 38 -0.77 -4.89 -16.70
N ILE A 39 -1.73 -5.80 -16.59
CA ILE A 39 -1.65 -7.16 -17.18
C ILE A 39 -1.46 -7.07 -18.69
N LYS A 40 -2.24 -6.25 -19.39
CA LYS A 40 -2.12 -6.04 -20.85
C LYS A 40 -0.77 -5.40 -21.21
N SER A 41 -0.31 -4.43 -20.42
CA SER A 41 0.98 -3.76 -20.61
C SER A 41 2.14 -4.75 -20.51
N ILE A 42 2.23 -5.53 -19.43
CA ILE A 42 3.29 -6.51 -19.23
C ILE A 42 3.25 -7.63 -20.28
N LYS A 43 2.05 -8.11 -20.64
CA LYS A 43 1.90 -9.08 -21.72
C LYS A 43 2.38 -8.54 -23.07
N LYS A 44 2.18 -7.25 -23.36
CA LYS A 44 2.68 -6.60 -24.58
C LYS A 44 4.20 -6.43 -24.54
N GLN A 45 4.73 -6.02 -23.38
CA GLN A 45 6.18 -5.87 -23.16
C GLN A 45 6.92 -7.22 -23.30
N HIS A 46 6.32 -8.30 -22.79
CA HIS A 46 6.86 -9.66 -22.80
C HIS A 46 6.02 -10.59 -23.68
N TYR A 47 5.79 -10.18 -24.92
CA TYR A 47 4.96 -10.92 -25.88
C TYR A 47 5.54 -12.29 -26.24
N ASP A 48 6.86 -12.45 -26.09
CA ASP A 48 7.65 -13.65 -26.38
C ASP A 48 7.92 -14.51 -25.14
N ALA A 49 7.45 -14.09 -23.96
CA ALA A 49 7.57 -14.89 -22.75
C ALA A 49 6.76 -16.19 -22.87
N THR A 50 7.22 -17.21 -22.15
CA THR A 50 6.52 -18.50 -22.10
C THR A 50 5.17 -18.36 -21.41
N HIS A 51 5.14 -17.64 -20.28
CA HIS A 51 3.93 -17.41 -19.48
C HIS A 51 4.00 -16.04 -18.80
N ASN A 52 2.86 -15.37 -18.67
CA ASN A 52 2.63 -14.15 -17.89
C ASN A 52 1.50 -14.41 -16.89
N CYS A 53 1.85 -15.09 -15.80
CA CYS A 53 0.93 -15.45 -14.72
C CYS A 53 0.68 -14.23 -13.82
N TYR A 54 -0.47 -14.15 -13.16
CA TYR A 54 -0.74 -13.05 -12.25
C TYR A 54 -1.59 -13.45 -11.04
N ALA A 55 -1.53 -12.63 -9.99
CA ALA A 55 -2.43 -12.68 -8.86
C ALA A 55 -2.62 -11.27 -8.28
N TYR A 56 -3.83 -10.94 -7.84
CA TYR A 56 -4.09 -9.68 -7.14
C TYR A 56 -5.17 -9.81 -6.08
N ILE A 57 -5.10 -8.91 -5.10
CA ILE A 57 -6.13 -8.69 -4.08
C ILE A 57 -6.50 -7.20 -4.11
N LEU A 58 -7.79 -6.88 -3.99
CA LEU A 58 -8.35 -5.54 -3.98
C LEU A 58 -9.27 -5.35 -2.77
N ASN A 59 -9.49 -4.08 -2.44
CA ASN A 59 -10.29 -3.56 -1.32
C ASN A 59 -9.62 -3.74 0.05
N ASP A 60 -9.95 -2.84 0.97
CA ASP A 60 -9.44 -2.83 2.35
C ASP A 60 -9.87 -4.06 3.17
N ASP A 61 -10.92 -4.75 2.73
CA ASP A 61 -11.43 -6.00 3.29
C ASP A 61 -10.99 -7.26 2.52
N MET A 62 -10.14 -7.11 1.50
CA MET A 62 -9.68 -8.18 0.62
C MET A 62 -10.79 -8.94 -0.11
N SER A 63 -11.97 -8.32 -0.32
CA SER A 63 -13.15 -8.99 -0.89
C SER A 63 -12.97 -9.44 -2.35
N ILE A 64 -12.05 -8.85 -3.10
CA ILE A 64 -11.80 -9.21 -4.50
C ILE A 64 -10.42 -9.85 -4.61
N MET A 65 -10.39 -11.10 -5.07
CA MET A 65 -9.18 -11.87 -5.31
C MET A 65 -9.24 -12.54 -6.67
N LYS A 66 -8.19 -12.41 -7.48
CA LYS A 66 -8.11 -13.06 -8.80
C LYS A 66 -6.70 -13.55 -9.05
N CYS A 67 -6.57 -14.66 -9.75
CA CYS A 67 -5.29 -15.16 -10.23
C CYS A 67 -5.45 -15.88 -11.58
N SER A 68 -4.34 -16.07 -12.28
CA SER A 68 -4.27 -16.82 -13.54
C SER A 68 -2.93 -17.52 -13.65
N ASP A 69 -2.96 -18.76 -14.12
CA ASP A 69 -1.77 -19.56 -14.41
C ASP A 69 -1.23 -19.35 -15.84
N ASP A 70 -1.90 -18.56 -16.69
CA ASP A 70 -1.50 -18.31 -18.09
C ASP A 70 -0.89 -19.52 -18.84
N LYS A 71 -1.64 -20.62 -18.91
CA LYS A 71 -1.23 -21.90 -19.56
C LYS A 71 -0.15 -22.71 -18.82
N GLU A 72 0.36 -22.26 -17.68
CA GLU A 72 1.01 -23.17 -16.73
C GLU A 72 0.02 -24.23 -16.26
N PRO A 73 0.50 -25.37 -15.73
CA PRO A 73 -0.37 -26.35 -15.10
C PRO A 73 -1.25 -25.70 -14.02
N SER A 74 -2.51 -26.14 -13.93
CA SER A 74 -3.52 -25.56 -13.05
C SER A 74 -3.00 -25.41 -11.61
N SER A 75 -3.21 -24.22 -11.04
CA SER A 75 -2.90 -23.85 -9.67
C SER A 75 -1.40 -23.91 -9.30
N THR A 76 -0.50 -23.92 -10.29
CA THR A 76 0.94 -23.96 -10.04
C THR A 76 1.63 -22.59 -10.07
N ALA A 77 0.94 -21.54 -10.51
CA ALA A 77 1.49 -20.19 -10.64
C ALA A 77 0.65 -19.11 -9.94
N GLY A 78 -0.58 -18.89 -10.37
CA GLY A 78 -1.46 -17.84 -9.87
C GLY A 78 -1.82 -18.04 -8.39
N VAL A 79 -2.26 -19.25 -8.01
CA VAL A 79 -2.64 -19.56 -6.62
C VAL A 79 -1.46 -19.37 -5.65
N PRO A 80 -0.24 -19.88 -5.92
CA PRO A 80 0.93 -19.63 -5.07
C PRO A 80 1.25 -18.16 -4.84
N MET A 81 1.15 -17.30 -5.87
CA MET A 81 1.37 -15.86 -5.71
C MET A 81 0.26 -15.19 -4.89
N LEU A 82 -0.99 -15.61 -5.09
CA LEU A 82 -2.13 -15.12 -4.31
C LEU A 82 -1.98 -15.47 -2.81
N GLU A 83 -1.51 -16.68 -2.51
CA GLU A 83 -1.24 -17.11 -1.13
C GLU A 83 -0.10 -16.33 -0.46
N VAL A 84 0.87 -15.81 -1.23
CA VAL A 84 1.88 -14.89 -0.70
C VAL A 84 1.24 -13.57 -0.26
N LEU A 85 0.41 -12.95 -1.11
CA LEU A 85 -0.32 -11.72 -0.78
C LEU A 85 -1.18 -11.89 0.49
N LYS A 86 -1.95 -12.99 0.56
CA LYS A 86 -2.78 -13.31 1.73
C LYS A 86 -1.96 -13.47 3.01
N LYS A 87 -0.89 -14.27 2.96
CA LYS A 87 -0.04 -14.51 4.14
C LYS A 87 0.63 -13.25 4.65
N GLN A 88 0.92 -12.30 3.77
CA GLN A 88 1.47 -10.99 4.15
C GLN A 88 0.41 -9.94 4.46
N ASN A 89 -0.88 -10.29 4.34
CA ASN A 89 -2.01 -9.38 4.52
C ASN A 89 -1.94 -8.13 3.61
N ILE A 90 -1.46 -8.30 2.38
CA ILE A 90 -1.30 -7.22 1.39
C ILE A 90 -2.48 -7.22 0.43
N THR A 91 -3.15 -6.07 0.32
CA THR A 91 -4.24 -5.81 -0.62
C THR A 91 -3.93 -4.60 -1.50
N ASN A 92 -4.82 -4.30 -2.44
CA ASN A 92 -4.64 -3.26 -3.46
C ASN A 92 -3.29 -3.43 -4.20
N CYS A 93 -2.97 -4.68 -4.49
CA CYS A 93 -1.68 -5.09 -5.04
C CYS A 93 -1.87 -6.17 -6.10
N LEU A 94 -1.20 -5.96 -7.24
CA LEU A 94 -1.10 -6.90 -8.33
C LEU A 94 0.33 -7.39 -8.46
N ILE A 95 0.48 -8.72 -8.48
CA ILE A 95 1.72 -9.38 -8.85
C ILE A 95 1.57 -9.99 -10.24
N ILE A 96 2.54 -9.73 -11.12
CA ILE A 96 2.68 -10.43 -12.40
C ILE A 96 4.02 -11.14 -12.41
N ALA A 97 4.05 -12.42 -12.76
CA ALA A 97 5.26 -13.20 -12.95
C ALA A 97 5.40 -13.56 -14.43
N THR A 98 6.38 -12.95 -15.08
CA THR A 98 6.78 -13.27 -16.45
C THR A 98 7.85 -14.37 -16.41
N ARG A 99 7.60 -15.48 -17.11
CA ARG A 99 8.52 -16.62 -17.18
C ARG A 99 9.05 -16.82 -18.59
N TYR A 100 10.37 -16.93 -18.69
CA TYR A 100 11.07 -17.46 -19.87
C TYR A 100 11.62 -18.86 -19.54
N PHE A 101 11.15 -19.88 -20.26
CA PHE A 101 11.54 -21.27 -20.03
C PHE A 101 13.01 -21.52 -20.40
N GLY A 102 13.77 -22.09 -19.47
CA GLY A 102 15.20 -22.34 -19.62
C GLY A 102 15.61 -23.74 -20.09
N GLY A 103 14.67 -24.56 -20.56
CA GLY A 103 14.93 -25.92 -21.02
C GLY A 103 14.86 -27.01 -19.95
N ILE A 104 14.78 -26.66 -18.65
CA ILE A 104 14.66 -27.62 -17.54
C ILE A 104 13.25 -27.56 -16.94
N LYS A 105 12.53 -28.69 -16.95
CA LYS A 105 11.19 -28.79 -16.36
C LYS A 105 11.27 -28.79 -14.84
N LEU A 106 10.50 -27.93 -14.18
CA LEU A 106 10.45 -27.80 -12.71
C LEU A 106 9.49 -28.78 -12.03
N GLY A 107 8.56 -29.37 -12.77
CA GLY A 107 7.42 -30.11 -12.20
C GLY A 107 6.46 -29.21 -11.40
N ALA A 108 5.30 -29.72 -11.02
CA ALA A 108 4.25 -28.92 -10.35
C ALA A 108 4.74 -28.27 -9.04
N GLY A 109 5.38 -29.05 -8.16
CA GLY A 109 5.91 -28.52 -6.90
C GLY A 109 7.06 -27.53 -7.07
N GLY A 110 7.87 -27.68 -8.12
CA GLY A 110 8.92 -26.71 -8.45
C GLY A 110 8.35 -25.39 -8.96
N LEU A 111 7.32 -25.45 -9.80
CA LEU A 111 6.60 -24.25 -10.27
C LEU A 111 5.96 -23.50 -9.11
N THR A 112 5.22 -24.20 -8.25
CA THR A 112 4.59 -23.59 -7.07
C THR A 112 5.61 -22.82 -6.21
N ARG A 113 6.79 -23.41 -5.97
CA ARG A 113 7.87 -22.74 -5.23
C ARG A 113 8.49 -21.58 -6.00
N ALA A 114 8.70 -21.71 -7.31
CA ALA A 114 9.26 -20.67 -8.15
C ALA A 114 8.36 -19.43 -8.20
N TYR A 115 7.05 -19.60 -8.43
CA TYR A 115 6.09 -18.50 -8.45
C TYR A 115 5.90 -17.85 -7.08
N SER A 116 5.87 -18.65 -6.00
CA SER A 116 5.88 -18.09 -4.63
C SER A 116 7.12 -17.24 -4.37
N LYS A 117 8.30 -17.72 -4.78
CA LYS A 117 9.56 -16.98 -4.62
C LYS A 117 9.59 -15.71 -5.48
N THR A 118 9.06 -15.77 -6.70
CA THR A 118 8.95 -14.64 -7.62
C THR A 118 8.02 -13.55 -7.04
N ALA A 119 6.88 -13.93 -6.47
CA ALA A 119 6.01 -12.99 -5.76
C ALA A 119 6.72 -12.31 -4.58
N LYS A 120 7.49 -13.09 -3.79
CA LYS A 120 8.23 -12.52 -2.65
C LYS A 120 9.27 -11.50 -3.08
N ILE A 121 10.11 -11.79 -4.07
CA ILE A 121 11.12 -10.81 -4.53
C ILE A 121 10.45 -9.56 -5.13
N ALA A 122 9.33 -9.72 -5.83
CA ALA A 122 8.56 -8.60 -6.37
C ALA A 122 8.09 -7.68 -5.24
N LEU A 123 7.56 -8.24 -4.15
CA LEU A 123 7.15 -7.46 -2.98
C LEU A 123 8.35 -6.89 -2.22
N SER A 124 9.44 -7.63 -2.08
CA SER A 124 10.66 -7.18 -1.39
C SER A 124 11.33 -6.01 -2.09
N SER A 125 11.17 -5.93 -3.42
CA SER A 125 11.65 -4.79 -4.22
C SER A 125 10.81 -3.52 -4.02
N ASN A 126 9.66 -3.62 -3.34
CA ASN A 126 8.71 -2.54 -3.14
C ASN A 126 8.70 -2.05 -1.68
N THR A 127 8.17 -0.85 -1.48
CA THR A 127 7.91 -0.33 -0.13
C THR A 127 6.51 -0.76 0.30
N ILE A 128 6.43 -1.59 1.33
CA ILE A 128 5.15 -1.92 1.97
C ILE A 128 4.78 -0.79 2.92
N VAL A 129 3.53 -0.33 2.81
CA VAL A 129 2.95 0.66 3.69
C VAL A 129 1.69 0.12 4.35
N GLU A 130 1.46 0.55 5.59
CA GLU A 130 0.20 0.39 6.29
C GLU A 130 -0.64 1.64 6.11
N LYS A 131 -1.82 1.49 5.51
CA LYS A 131 -2.83 2.52 5.33
C LYS A 131 -3.66 2.58 6.61
N ARG A 132 -3.45 3.60 7.42
CA ARG A 132 -4.17 3.80 8.69
C ARG A 132 -5.21 4.90 8.55
N ILE A 133 -6.32 4.79 9.28
CA ILE A 133 -7.45 5.72 9.18
C ILE A 133 -7.32 6.81 10.22
N PHE A 134 -7.41 8.05 9.78
CA PHE A 134 -7.40 9.23 10.63
C PHE A 134 -8.58 10.12 10.28
N LYS A 135 -9.07 10.86 11.29
CA LYS A 135 -9.90 12.02 11.06
C LYS A 135 -8.99 13.22 10.84
N GLN A 136 -9.29 13.98 9.79
CA GLN A 136 -8.63 15.24 9.56
C GLN A 136 -9.36 16.34 10.34
N LEU A 137 -8.63 17.12 11.13
CA LEU A 137 -9.11 18.35 11.73
C LEU A 137 -8.41 19.53 11.07
N GLU A 138 -9.21 20.49 10.69
CA GLU A 138 -8.73 21.80 10.27
C GLU A 138 -8.97 22.77 11.42
N ILE A 139 -7.90 23.41 11.88
CA ILE A 139 -8.01 24.44 12.90
C ILE A 139 -7.52 25.78 12.37
N SER A 140 -8.22 26.85 12.72
CA SER A 140 -7.82 28.22 12.43
C SER A 140 -7.65 28.99 13.73
N ILE A 141 -6.48 29.60 13.91
CA ILE A 141 -6.10 30.32 15.12
C ILE A 141 -5.50 31.69 14.80
N ASP A 142 -5.57 32.58 15.77
CA ASP A 142 -4.85 33.86 15.73
C ASP A 142 -3.33 33.64 15.84
N TYR A 143 -2.57 34.60 15.31
CA TYR A 143 -1.10 34.54 15.26
C TYR A 143 -0.43 34.43 16.64
N ASN A 144 -1.08 34.94 17.69
CA ASN A 144 -0.59 34.86 19.07
C ASN A 144 -0.55 33.42 19.64
N PHE A 145 -1.26 32.47 19.04
CA PHE A 145 -1.32 31.08 19.51
C PHE A 145 -0.39 30.12 18.75
N ILE A 146 0.22 30.54 17.63
CA ILE A 146 1.05 29.70 16.75
C ILE A 146 2.09 28.91 17.56
N GLY A 147 2.92 29.59 18.35
CA GLY A 147 4.00 28.95 19.08
C GLY A 147 3.51 27.95 20.13
N LYS A 148 2.34 28.19 20.74
CA LYS A 148 1.73 27.25 21.70
C LYS A 148 1.20 26.01 20.99
N ILE A 149 0.51 26.19 19.86
CA ILE A 149 -0.04 25.10 19.06
C ILE A 149 1.08 24.25 18.45
N GLN A 150 2.11 24.85 17.86
CA GLN A 150 3.27 24.12 17.32
C GLN A 150 3.95 23.28 18.41
N LYS A 151 4.24 23.88 19.56
CA LYS A 151 4.82 23.16 20.70
C LYS A 151 3.93 22.02 21.19
N PHE A 152 2.61 22.21 21.21
CA PHE A 152 1.66 21.16 21.60
C PHE A 152 1.64 20.01 20.59
N ILE A 153 1.63 20.31 19.29
CA ILE A 153 1.69 19.32 18.20
C ILE A 153 2.98 18.50 18.33
N GLU A 154 4.13 19.15 18.51
CA GLU A 154 5.42 18.50 18.65
C GLU A 154 5.49 17.60 19.90
N ASN A 155 5.10 18.13 21.07
CA ASN A 155 5.17 17.39 22.33
C ASN A 155 4.27 16.15 22.37
N ASN A 156 3.15 16.17 21.64
CA ASN A 156 2.20 15.06 21.59
C ASN A 156 2.37 14.21 20.34
N HIS A 157 3.38 14.48 19.51
CA HIS A 157 3.63 13.79 18.24
C HIS A 157 2.40 13.73 17.32
N ILE A 158 1.60 14.81 17.30
CA ILE A 158 0.39 14.88 16.48
C ILE A 158 0.80 15.01 15.01
N LEU A 159 0.24 14.14 14.19
CA LEU A 159 0.45 14.18 12.74
C LEU A 159 -0.18 15.44 12.17
N SER A 160 0.59 16.22 11.44
CA SER A 160 0.14 17.50 10.89
C SER A 160 0.83 17.84 9.58
N LYS A 161 0.19 18.70 8.79
CA LYS A 161 0.83 19.38 7.66
C LYS A 161 1.51 20.66 8.12
N ALA A 162 2.36 21.21 7.26
CA ALA A 162 2.88 22.56 7.45
C ALA A 162 1.71 23.56 7.60
N PRO A 163 1.83 24.55 8.51
CA PRO A 163 0.79 25.55 8.69
C PRO A 163 0.68 26.47 7.47
N GLU A 164 -0.55 26.91 7.19
CA GLU A 164 -0.86 27.87 6.13
C GLU A 164 -1.17 29.24 6.76
N PHE A 165 -0.57 30.31 6.24
CA PHE A 165 -0.64 31.65 6.82
C PHE A 165 -1.50 32.57 5.94
N PHE A 166 -2.63 33.03 6.47
CA PHE A 166 -3.57 33.95 5.81
C PHE A 166 -3.95 35.10 6.77
N GLU A 167 -5.23 35.47 6.85
CA GLU A 167 -5.74 36.38 7.89
C GLU A 167 -5.67 35.74 9.30
N SER A 168 -5.84 34.42 9.34
CA SER A 168 -5.56 33.55 10.48
C SER A 168 -4.58 32.45 10.07
N VAL A 169 -4.01 31.74 11.04
CA VAL A 169 -3.11 30.61 10.78
C VAL A 169 -3.90 29.31 10.84
N LYS A 170 -3.82 28.55 9.75
CA LYS A 170 -4.49 27.27 9.59
C LYS A 170 -3.54 26.11 9.80
N PHE A 171 -3.94 25.15 10.62
CA PHE A 171 -3.26 23.87 10.78
C PHE A 171 -4.18 22.74 10.34
N ILE A 172 -3.60 21.75 9.67
CA ILE A 172 -4.27 20.50 9.35
C ILE A 172 -3.64 19.41 10.20
N LEU A 173 -4.45 18.84 11.10
CA LEU A 173 -4.06 17.80 12.05
C LEU A 173 -4.76 16.49 11.70
N TYR A 174 -4.14 15.38 12.07
CA TYR A 174 -4.67 14.04 11.87
C TYR A 174 -4.64 13.28 13.19
N GLU A 175 -5.80 12.81 13.63
CA GLU A 175 -5.93 12.03 14.86
C GLU A 175 -6.91 10.86 14.69
N LYS A 176 -6.70 9.79 15.45
CA LYS A 176 -7.63 8.65 15.49
C LYS A 176 -8.95 9.10 16.13
N HIS A 177 -10.06 8.58 15.61
CA HIS A 177 -11.41 8.92 16.09
C HIS A 177 -11.55 8.81 17.62
N LYS A 178 -10.92 7.80 18.24
CA LYS A 178 -10.97 7.58 19.70
C LYS A 178 -10.35 8.71 20.55
N ASN A 179 -9.40 9.46 19.99
CA ASN A 179 -8.65 10.51 20.70
C ASN A 179 -9.14 11.93 20.31
N LEU A 180 -10.12 12.02 19.42
CA LEU A 180 -10.54 13.28 18.80
C LEU A 180 -11.12 14.27 19.82
N GLY A 181 -11.88 13.77 20.80
CA GLY A 181 -12.48 14.58 21.86
C GLY A 181 -11.43 15.24 22.75
N ASP A 182 -10.46 14.45 23.22
CA ASP A 182 -9.38 14.94 24.08
C ASP A 182 -8.53 15.99 23.36
N LEU A 183 -8.13 15.71 22.10
CA LEU A 183 -7.39 16.66 21.27
C LEU A 183 -8.13 18.00 21.13
N LYS A 184 -9.43 17.97 20.84
CA LYS A 184 -10.24 19.18 20.71
C LYS A 184 -10.30 19.98 22.01
N GLN A 185 -10.46 19.28 23.13
CA GLN A 185 -10.51 19.94 24.43
C GLN A 185 -9.18 20.60 24.78
N ASP A 186 -8.06 19.96 24.50
CA ASP A 186 -6.73 20.54 24.71
C ASP A 186 -6.50 21.78 23.84
N LEU A 187 -6.89 21.72 22.57
CA LEU A 187 -6.80 22.85 21.64
C LEU A 187 -7.64 24.05 22.10
N LEU A 188 -8.86 23.80 22.59
CA LEU A 188 -9.72 24.84 23.20
C LEU A 188 -9.07 25.45 24.44
N ASN A 189 -8.49 24.62 25.31
CA ASN A 189 -7.81 25.08 26.53
C ASN A 189 -6.59 25.95 26.21
N ILE A 190 -5.76 25.55 25.24
CA ILE A 190 -4.54 26.29 24.84
C ILE A 190 -4.88 27.68 24.28
N THR A 191 -6.00 27.79 23.58
CA THR A 191 -6.44 29.01 22.89
C THR A 191 -7.45 29.83 23.71
N ASN A 192 -7.81 29.38 24.91
CA ASN A 192 -8.91 29.94 25.71
C ASN A 192 -10.21 30.06 24.90
N GLY A 193 -10.48 29.09 24.02
CA GLY A 193 -11.62 29.06 23.11
C GLY A 193 -11.47 29.92 21.84
N ASN A 194 -10.37 30.65 21.66
CA ASN A 194 -10.12 31.44 20.44
C ASN A 194 -9.53 30.57 19.32
N ILE A 195 -10.33 29.63 18.86
CA ILE A 195 -10.00 28.68 17.80
C ILE A 195 -11.26 28.28 17.06
N ILE A 196 -11.15 28.15 15.73
CA ILE A 196 -12.17 27.50 14.91
C ILE A 196 -11.68 26.09 14.63
N ILE A 197 -12.52 25.08 14.88
CA ILE A 197 -12.20 23.67 14.66
C ILE A 197 -13.25 23.07 13.72
N GLU A 198 -12.79 22.56 12.58
CA GLU A 198 -13.62 21.85 11.62
C GLU A 198 -13.16 20.40 11.47
N GLU A 199 -14.06 19.44 11.70
CA GLU A 199 -13.81 18.05 11.35
C GLU A 199 -14.08 17.82 9.88
N LYS A 200 -13.18 17.09 9.21
CA LYS A 200 -13.35 16.66 7.82
C LYS A 200 -13.56 15.15 7.76
N ASP A 201 -13.63 14.62 6.55
CA ASP A 201 -13.80 13.19 6.30
C ASP A 201 -12.61 12.37 6.80
N GLU A 202 -12.85 11.06 6.90
CA GLU A 202 -11.77 10.12 7.20
C GLU A 202 -10.82 10.02 6.00
N VAL A 203 -9.53 9.94 6.30
CA VAL A 203 -8.47 9.80 5.31
C VAL A 203 -7.55 8.66 5.66
N TYR A 204 -6.95 8.06 4.64
CA TYR A 204 -5.83 7.15 4.82
C TYR A 204 -4.52 7.93 4.89
N ILE A 205 -3.68 7.57 5.86
CA ILE A 205 -2.29 8.00 5.94
C ILE A 205 -1.39 6.78 5.86
N ASP A 206 -0.32 6.92 5.07
CA ASP A 206 0.63 5.86 4.78
C ASP A 206 1.71 5.85 5.86
N PHE A 207 1.90 4.70 6.49
CA PHE A 207 3.01 4.45 7.41
C PHE A 207 3.92 3.42 6.79
N ILE A 208 5.19 3.78 6.62
CA ILE A 208 6.20 2.83 6.13
C ILE A 208 6.50 1.86 7.27
N ASP A 209 6.34 0.56 7.01
CA ASP A 209 6.68 -0.49 7.95
C ASP A 209 8.21 -0.68 7.93
N GLU A 210 8.96 0.04 8.78
CA GLU A 210 10.43 -0.05 8.85
C GLU A 210 10.95 -1.44 9.25
N VAL A 211 10.06 -2.34 9.70
CA VAL A 211 10.41 -3.69 10.19
C VAL A 211 10.02 -4.81 9.20
N ALA A 212 9.32 -4.50 8.11
CA ALA A 212 8.86 -5.51 7.14
C ALA A 212 10.00 -6.00 6.23
N LYS A 213 10.94 -6.77 6.77
CA LYS A 213 11.76 -7.69 5.95
C LYS A 213 10.87 -8.87 5.53
N ILE A 214 10.50 -8.89 4.25
CA ILE A 214 9.78 -9.98 3.56
C ILE A 214 10.63 -11.23 3.44
#